data_AF-A0A2D5MTT3-F1
#
_entry.id   AF-A0A2D5MTT3-F1
#
_cell.length_a   1.000
_cell.length_b   1.000
_cell.length_c   1.000
_cell.angle_alpha   90.00
_cell.angle_beta   90.00
_cell.angle_gamma   90.00
#
_symmetry.space_group_name_H-M   'P 1'
#
loop_
_entity.id
_entity.type
_entity.pdbx_description
1 polymer ?
#
loop_
_entity_poly.entity_id
_entity_poly.type
_entity_poly.pdbx_seq_one_letter_code
_entity_poly.pdbx_strand_id
1 'polypeptide(L)'
;MDMTPSKYLNILPEKYDTDKLLDCYNNFQDMADQICISSPDGKTFVEESGNTWTIEKMLSYDKLNTYFRGTYVDEVYNDLNDKYGICRARFMRLTKLNRAYSYHQDWTPRIHIPLKTDRNSLFLVEDNVIKMHNIGTTYKLDTRYRHTALNLGSADRIHMVFCLTK
;
A
#
# COMPACT_ATOMS: atom_id res chain seq x y z
N MET A 1 3.16 -7.97 22.17
CA MET A 1 1.70 -7.86 22.28
C MET A 1 1.17 -7.99 20.87
N ASP A 2 0.67 -9.18 20.58
CA ASP A 2 0.06 -9.49 19.29
C ASP A 2 -1.14 -8.56 19.07
N MET A 3 -1.23 -7.99 17.86
CA MET A 3 -2.30 -7.08 17.50
C MET A 3 -3.62 -7.83 17.46
N THR A 4 -4.55 -7.46 18.34
CA THR A 4 -5.94 -7.86 18.22
C THR A 4 -6.56 -7.14 17.03
N PRO A 5 -7.34 -7.83 16.18
CA PRO A 5 -8.21 -7.18 15.21
C PRO A 5 -9.00 -6.06 15.90
N SER A 6 -9.10 -4.92 15.22
CA SER A 6 -9.90 -3.79 15.68
C SER A 6 -10.95 -3.48 14.63
N LYS A 7 -11.93 -2.62 14.95
CA LYS A 7 -12.88 -2.14 13.95
C LYS A 7 -12.21 -1.46 12.74
N TYR A 8 -10.96 -1.02 12.88
CA TYR A 8 -10.18 -0.35 11.83
C TYR A 8 -9.30 -1.32 11.04
N LEU A 9 -8.82 -2.40 11.66
CA LEU A 9 -7.79 -3.27 11.10
C LEU A 9 -8.16 -4.74 11.25
N ASN A 10 -8.17 -5.44 10.12
CA ASN A 10 -8.26 -6.90 10.05
C ASN A 10 -6.97 -7.49 9.49
N ILE A 11 -6.57 -8.64 10.02
CA ILE A 11 -5.48 -9.44 9.45
C ILE A 11 -6.12 -10.48 8.54
N LEU A 12 -5.70 -10.50 7.28
CA LEU A 12 -6.19 -11.43 6.28
C LEU A 12 -5.31 -12.70 6.26
N PRO A 13 -5.85 -13.86 5.84
CA PRO A 13 -5.10 -15.13 5.87
C PRO A 13 -3.94 -15.18 4.86
N GLU A 14 -3.98 -14.37 3.81
CA GLU A 14 -2.95 -14.34 2.78
C GLU A 14 -1.58 -13.88 3.32
N LYS A 15 -0.54 -14.55 2.84
CA LYS A 15 0.86 -14.18 3.07
C LYS A 15 1.61 -14.31 1.75
N TYR A 16 2.53 -13.39 1.52
CA TYR A 16 3.30 -13.32 0.28
C TYR A 16 4.79 -13.22 0.55
N ASP A 17 5.59 -13.71 -0.40
CA ASP A 17 7.04 -13.68 -0.35
C ASP A 17 7.55 -12.24 -0.55
N THR A 18 8.05 -11.63 0.52
CA THR A 18 8.46 -10.23 0.48
C THR A 18 9.75 -9.98 -0.26
N ASP A 19 10.63 -10.97 -0.35
CA ASP A 19 11.91 -10.81 -1.03
C ASP A 19 11.67 -10.70 -2.54
N LYS A 20 10.81 -11.56 -3.09
CA LYS A 20 10.38 -11.48 -4.50
C LYS A 20 9.65 -10.17 -4.83
N LEU A 21 8.85 -9.65 -3.89
CA LEU A 21 8.18 -8.35 -4.07
C LEU A 21 9.18 -7.18 -4.02
N LEU A 22 10.15 -7.24 -3.11
CA LEU A 22 11.21 -6.24 -3.01
C LEU A 22 12.11 -6.24 -4.26
N ASP A 23 12.42 -7.41 -4.82
CA ASP A 23 13.18 -7.51 -6.07
C ASP A 23 12.50 -6.77 -7.23
N CYS A 24 11.17 -6.87 -7.32
CA CYS A 24 10.39 -6.12 -8.29
C CYS A 24 10.41 -4.61 -8.02
N TYR A 25 10.37 -4.20 -6.75
CA TYR A 25 10.38 -2.80 -6.33
C TYR A 25 11.74 -2.12 -6.52
N ASN A 26 12.85 -2.82 -6.26
CA ASN A 26 14.19 -2.26 -6.20
C ASN A 26 14.62 -1.59 -7.52
N ASN A 27 14.07 -2.03 -8.66
CA ASN A 27 14.30 -1.41 -9.97
C ASN A 27 13.74 0.02 -10.08
N PHE A 28 12.88 0.44 -9.14
CA PHE A 28 12.19 1.74 -9.13
C PHE A 28 12.49 2.59 -7.89
N GLN A 29 13.28 2.07 -6.95
CA GLN A 29 13.44 2.70 -5.63
C GLN A 29 13.92 4.15 -5.70
N ASP A 30 14.73 4.50 -6.70
CA ASP A 30 15.29 5.85 -6.82
C ASP A 30 14.40 6.80 -7.65
N MET A 31 13.27 6.32 -8.18
CA MET A 31 12.39 7.12 -9.03
C MET A 31 11.43 8.00 -8.24
N ALA A 32 10.75 7.43 -7.23
CA ALA A 32 9.78 8.14 -6.40
C ALA A 32 9.43 7.38 -5.12
N ASP A 33 8.80 8.07 -4.16
CA ASP A 33 8.25 7.45 -2.95
C ASP A 33 6.95 6.66 -3.21
N GLN A 34 6.28 6.89 -4.32
CA GLN A 34 5.11 6.11 -4.74
C GLN A 34 5.31 5.60 -6.15
N ILE A 35 5.29 4.28 -6.30
CA ILE A 35 5.41 3.60 -7.59
C ILE A 35 4.08 2.91 -7.90
N CYS A 36 3.45 3.30 -9.00
CA CYS A 36 2.22 2.73 -9.50
C CYS A 36 2.47 1.31 -10.00
N ILE A 37 1.81 0.36 -9.34
CA ILE A 37 1.69 -1.02 -9.80
C ILE A 37 0.58 -1.10 -10.85
N SER A 38 -0.47 -0.29 -10.68
CA SER A 38 -1.52 -0.11 -11.67
C SER A 38 -1.76 1.36 -11.99
N SER A 39 -2.14 1.65 -13.23
CA SER A 39 -2.31 3.00 -13.78
C SER A 39 -3.30 3.04 -14.94
N PRO A 40 -3.86 4.21 -15.32
CA PRO A 40 -4.88 4.28 -16.37
C PRO A 40 -4.46 3.81 -17.75
N ASP A 41 -3.16 3.91 -18.05
CA ASP A 41 -2.55 3.47 -19.30
C ASP A 41 -1.84 2.12 -19.17
N GLY A 42 -1.73 1.57 -17.95
CA GLY A 42 -0.96 0.36 -17.65
C GLY A 42 0.54 0.52 -17.94
N LYS A 43 1.09 1.73 -17.90
CA LYS A 43 2.50 2.03 -18.23
C LYS A 43 3.13 3.08 -17.33
N THR A 44 2.34 3.99 -16.78
CA THR A 44 2.81 5.05 -15.88
C THR A 44 3.21 4.46 -14.53
N PHE A 45 4.42 4.80 -14.03
CA PHE A 45 4.97 4.37 -12.73
C PHE A 45 4.93 5.48 -11.68
N VAL A 46 5.17 6.72 -12.08
CA VAL A 46 5.23 7.87 -11.17
C VAL A 46 4.21 8.89 -11.66
N GLU A 47 3.47 9.47 -10.72
CA GLU A 47 2.53 10.53 -11.03
C GLU A 47 2.86 11.80 -10.28
N GLU A 48 2.55 12.92 -10.93
CA GLU A 48 2.59 14.24 -10.30
C GLU A 48 1.46 14.35 -9.25
N SER A 49 1.78 14.97 -8.12
CA SER A 49 0.83 15.19 -7.03
C SER A 49 -0.33 16.09 -7.49
N GLY A 50 -1.57 15.67 -7.20
CA GLY A 50 -2.78 16.47 -7.50
C GLY A 50 -3.86 15.76 -8.34
N ASN A 51 -3.55 14.61 -8.92
CA ASN A 51 -4.41 13.99 -9.94
C ASN A 51 -5.32 12.86 -9.45
N THR A 52 -5.56 12.65 -8.15
CA THR A 52 -6.38 11.51 -7.66
C THR A 52 -7.42 11.85 -6.59
N TRP A 53 -7.89 13.10 -6.54
CA TRP A 53 -8.85 13.54 -5.53
C TRP A 53 -10.28 13.02 -5.73
N THR A 54 -10.64 12.60 -6.95
CA THR A 54 -11.97 12.07 -7.26
C THR A 54 -11.98 10.54 -7.25
N ILE A 55 -13.12 9.97 -6.86
CA ILE A 55 -13.33 8.52 -6.88
C ILE A 55 -13.23 7.96 -8.31
N GLU A 56 -13.82 8.62 -9.31
CA GLU A 56 -13.75 8.22 -10.72
C GLU A 56 -12.30 8.09 -11.20
N LYS A 57 -11.48 9.08 -10.86
CA LYS A 57 -10.08 9.08 -11.22
C LYS A 57 -9.34 7.97 -10.51
N MET A 58 -9.54 7.76 -9.21
CA MET A 58 -8.97 6.61 -8.49
C MET A 58 -9.36 5.27 -9.13
N LEU A 59 -10.61 5.09 -9.53
CA LEU A 59 -11.11 3.86 -10.15
C LEU A 59 -10.50 3.60 -11.53
N SER A 60 -9.99 4.62 -12.23
CA SER A 60 -9.30 4.45 -13.51
C SER A 60 -7.90 3.83 -13.40
N TYR A 61 -7.36 3.58 -12.20
CA TYR A 61 -6.03 2.97 -12.01
C TYR A 61 -6.11 1.44 -11.98
N ASP A 62 -7.00 0.84 -12.75
CA ASP A 62 -7.35 -0.57 -12.68
C ASP A 62 -6.48 -1.48 -13.58
N LYS A 63 -5.62 -0.90 -14.44
CA LYS A 63 -4.74 -1.68 -15.33
C LYS A 63 -3.38 -1.91 -14.70
N LEU A 64 -3.02 -3.18 -14.49
CA LEU A 64 -1.67 -3.54 -14.08
C LEU A 64 -0.64 -3.02 -15.09
N ASN A 65 0.43 -2.43 -14.57
CA ASN A 65 1.52 -1.94 -15.39
C ASN A 65 2.20 -3.10 -16.13
N THR A 66 2.42 -2.95 -17.44
CA THR A 66 2.98 -4.00 -18.31
C THR A 66 4.33 -4.53 -17.84
N TYR A 67 5.11 -3.73 -17.12
CA TYR A 67 6.39 -4.17 -16.57
C TYR A 67 6.24 -5.27 -15.52
N PHE A 68 5.17 -5.22 -14.71
CA PHE A 68 4.96 -6.23 -13.68
C PHE A 68 4.41 -7.54 -14.23
N ARG A 69 3.97 -7.60 -15.50
CA ARG A 69 3.39 -8.81 -16.08
C ARG A 69 4.37 -9.98 -16.04
N GLY A 70 3.89 -11.14 -15.57
CA GLY A 70 4.71 -12.33 -15.38
C GLY A 70 5.71 -12.26 -14.22
N THR A 71 5.66 -11.22 -13.39
CA THR A 71 6.44 -11.13 -12.14
C THR A 71 5.61 -11.57 -10.95
N TYR A 72 6.24 -11.71 -9.78
CA TYR A 72 5.53 -12.02 -8.55
C TYR A 72 4.52 -10.92 -8.15
N VAL A 73 4.72 -9.67 -8.57
CA VAL A 73 3.73 -8.59 -8.38
C VAL A 73 2.43 -8.85 -9.14
N ASP A 74 2.49 -9.43 -10.34
CA ASP A 74 1.32 -9.82 -11.14
C ASP A 74 0.53 -10.93 -10.44
N GLU A 75 1.24 -11.95 -9.93
CA GLU A 75 0.62 -13.04 -9.16
C GLU A 75 -0.14 -12.50 -7.93
N VAL A 76 0.51 -11.67 -7.11
CA VAL A 76 -0.11 -11.07 -5.91
C VAL A 76 -1.26 -10.13 -6.28
N TYR A 77 -1.10 -9.32 -7.33
CA TYR A 77 -2.16 -8.43 -7.81
C TYR A 77 -3.41 -9.21 -8.21
N ASN A 78 -3.26 -10.26 -9.02
CA ASN A 78 -4.41 -11.05 -9.49
C ASN A 78 -5.07 -11.82 -8.34
N ASP A 79 -4.30 -12.45 -7.45
CA ASP A 79 -4.86 -13.18 -6.29
C ASP A 79 -5.70 -12.26 -5.39
N LEU A 80 -5.19 -11.08 -5.04
CA LEU A 80 -5.93 -10.11 -4.23
C LEU A 80 -7.10 -9.48 -4.99
N ASN A 81 -6.98 -9.27 -6.30
CA ASN A 81 -8.03 -8.70 -7.11
C ASN A 81 -9.24 -9.64 -7.20
N ASP A 82 -8.99 -10.93 -7.39
CA ASP A 82 -10.04 -11.95 -7.47
C ASP A 82 -10.82 -12.07 -6.15
N LYS A 83 -10.13 -11.92 -5.01
CA LYS A 83 -10.73 -12.02 -3.67
C LYS A 83 -11.42 -10.76 -3.19
N TYR A 84 -10.82 -9.59 -3.45
CA TYR A 84 -11.19 -8.34 -2.79
C TYR A 84 -11.57 -7.20 -3.73
N GLY A 85 -11.35 -7.34 -5.05
CA GLY A 85 -11.64 -6.33 -6.06
C GLY A 85 -10.77 -5.08 -5.91
N ILE A 86 -9.61 -5.06 -6.58
CA ILE A 86 -8.65 -3.95 -6.53
C ILE A 86 -9.05 -2.87 -7.56
N CYS A 87 -8.99 -1.60 -7.17
CA CYS A 87 -9.08 -0.48 -8.12
C CYS A 87 -7.79 0.31 -8.29
N ARG A 88 -6.80 0.12 -7.41
CA ARG A 88 -5.50 0.78 -7.52
C ARG A 88 -4.46 0.03 -6.70
N ALA A 89 -3.26 -0.16 -7.24
CA ALA A 89 -2.15 -0.80 -6.58
C ALA A 89 -0.88 0.07 -6.67
N ARG A 90 -0.13 0.17 -5.57
CA ARG A 90 1.12 0.94 -5.49
C ARG A 90 2.12 0.32 -4.52
N PHE A 91 3.41 0.51 -4.78
CA PHE A 91 4.40 0.53 -3.71
C PHE A 91 4.42 1.93 -3.09
N MET A 92 4.44 1.99 -1.76
CA MET A 92 4.50 3.23 -1.00
C MET A 92 5.66 3.21 -0.02
N ARG A 93 6.54 4.19 -0.16
CA ARG A 93 7.69 4.42 0.70
C ARG A 93 7.49 5.68 1.54
N LEU A 94 7.83 5.59 2.82
CA LEU A 94 8.11 6.75 3.68
C LEU A 94 9.58 6.71 4.05
N THR A 95 10.30 7.79 3.78
CA THR A 95 11.75 7.90 4.01
C THR A 95 12.05 8.66 5.30
N LYS A 96 13.33 8.75 5.67
CA LYS A 96 13.79 9.62 6.76
C LYS A 96 13.48 11.12 6.54
N LEU A 97 13.32 11.55 5.28
CA LEU A 97 13.00 12.94 4.93
C LEU A 97 11.48 13.15 4.79
N ASN A 98 10.78 12.13 4.27
CA ASN A 98 9.33 12.14 4.10
C ASN A 98 8.69 11.12 5.04
N ARG A 99 8.40 11.57 6.26
CA ARG A 99 8.11 10.69 7.40
C ARG A 99 6.62 10.46 7.65
N ALA A 100 5.73 11.19 6.97
CA ALA A 100 4.31 11.09 7.20
C ALA A 100 3.50 11.56 5.99
N TYR A 101 2.27 11.08 5.87
CA TYR A 101 1.26 11.69 5.00
C TYR A 101 0.36 12.66 5.78
N SER A 102 -0.41 13.48 5.07
CA SER A 102 -1.47 14.29 5.68
C SER A 102 -2.47 13.41 6.44
N TYR A 103 -3.15 13.98 7.43
CA TYR A 103 -4.20 13.27 8.17
C TYR A 103 -5.53 13.39 7.43
N HIS A 104 -5.89 12.36 6.66
CA HIS A 104 -6.95 12.40 5.64
C HIS A 104 -7.87 11.18 5.69
N GLN A 105 -8.94 11.21 4.89
CA GLN A 105 -9.82 10.09 4.64
C GLN A 105 -9.71 9.68 3.18
N ASP A 106 -9.76 8.38 2.93
CA ASP A 106 -9.85 7.84 1.58
C ASP A 106 -11.29 7.46 1.23
N TRP A 107 -11.55 7.30 -0.07
CA TRP A 107 -12.83 6.83 -0.58
C TRP A 107 -13.09 5.34 -0.27
N THR A 108 -12.03 4.54 -0.13
CA THR A 108 -12.12 3.09 -0.01
C THR A 108 -11.12 2.54 1.02
N PRO A 109 -11.37 1.34 1.57
CA PRO A 109 -10.40 0.65 2.42
C PRO A 109 -9.17 0.19 1.61
N ARG A 110 -8.08 -0.09 2.32
CA ARG A 110 -6.81 -0.49 1.71
C ARG A 110 -6.24 -1.76 2.32
N ILE A 111 -5.69 -2.62 1.47
CA ILE A 111 -4.77 -3.68 1.89
C ILE A 111 -3.35 -3.12 1.93
N HIS A 112 -2.62 -3.47 2.98
CA HIS A 112 -1.21 -3.18 3.17
C HIS A 112 -0.44 -4.48 3.41
N ILE A 113 0.64 -4.69 2.65
CA ILE A 113 1.64 -5.73 2.88
C ILE A 113 2.95 -5.03 3.20
N PRO A 114 3.44 -5.08 4.46
CA PRO A 114 4.73 -4.52 4.82
C PRO A 114 5.86 -5.33 4.18
N LEU A 115 6.71 -4.67 3.40
CA LEU A 115 7.90 -5.26 2.77
C LEU A 115 9.18 -4.88 3.52
N LYS A 116 9.19 -3.66 4.06
CA LYS A 116 10.22 -3.16 4.98
C LYS A 116 9.54 -2.25 5.99
N THR A 117 9.68 -2.55 7.28
CA THR A 117 9.03 -1.81 8.36
C THR A 117 9.77 -2.06 9.66
N ASP A 118 9.54 -1.23 10.67
CA ASP A 118 10.10 -1.40 12.01
C ASP A 118 9.08 -1.02 13.08
N ARG A 119 9.47 -1.14 14.36
CA ARG A 119 8.59 -0.82 15.50
C ARG A 119 8.16 0.64 15.57
N ASN A 120 8.88 1.53 14.88
CA ASN A 120 8.63 2.97 14.83
C ASN A 120 7.82 3.38 13.58
N SER A 121 7.49 2.41 12.73
CA SER A 121 6.55 2.57 11.62
C SER A 121 5.13 2.33 12.13
N LEU A 122 4.29 3.38 12.10
CA LEU A 122 2.98 3.39 12.76
C LEU A 122 1.91 3.90 11.81
N PHE A 123 0.66 3.65 12.17
CA PHE A 123 -0.49 4.35 11.62
C PHE A 123 -1.26 5.01 12.77
N LEU A 124 -1.84 6.16 12.50
CA LEU A 124 -2.84 6.80 13.36
C LEU A 124 -4.19 6.70 12.66
N VAL A 125 -5.22 6.21 13.33
CA VAL A 125 -6.59 6.09 12.79
C VAL A 125 -7.58 6.52 13.86
N GLU A 126 -8.32 7.62 13.65
CA GLU A 126 -9.22 8.20 14.66
C GLU A 126 -8.56 8.25 16.05
N ASP A 127 -7.35 8.82 16.12
CA ASP A 127 -6.53 8.93 17.33
C ASP A 127 -6.02 7.62 17.95
N ASN A 128 -6.24 6.47 17.31
CA ASN A 128 -5.73 5.17 17.73
C ASN A 128 -4.44 4.80 17.00
N VAL A 129 -3.45 4.30 17.74
CA VAL A 129 -2.19 3.80 17.16
C VAL A 129 -2.38 2.37 16.63
N ILE A 130 -2.13 2.17 15.35
CA ILE A 130 -2.19 0.88 14.67
C ILE A 130 -0.77 0.49 14.20
N LYS A 131 -0.41 -0.80 14.35
CA LYS A 131 0.93 -1.33 14.05
C LYS A 131 0.88 -2.46 13.03
N MET A 132 1.61 -2.33 11.93
CA MET A 132 1.74 -3.37 10.89
C MET A 132 3.20 -3.78 10.77
N HIS A 133 3.72 -4.45 11.81
CA HIS A 133 5.16 -4.73 11.94
C HIS A 133 5.58 -6.08 11.37
N ASN A 134 4.62 -6.98 11.10
CA ASN A 134 4.93 -8.31 10.59
C ASN A 134 5.10 -8.24 9.07
N ILE A 135 6.34 -8.37 8.61
CA ILE A 135 6.70 -8.43 7.19
C ILE A 135 5.92 -9.55 6.50
N GLY A 136 5.40 -9.28 5.29
CA GLY A 136 4.65 -10.23 4.46
C GLY A 136 3.22 -10.54 4.94
N THR A 137 2.80 -10.00 6.08
CA THR A 137 1.42 -10.14 6.56
C THR A 137 0.48 -9.21 5.80
N THR A 138 -0.68 -9.73 5.41
CA THR A 138 -1.70 -8.97 4.69
C THR A 138 -2.66 -8.32 5.68
N TYR A 139 -2.65 -6.99 5.73
CA TYR A 139 -3.50 -6.19 6.61
C TYR A 139 -4.56 -5.43 5.82
N LYS A 140 -5.85 -5.59 6.13
CA LYS A 140 -6.92 -4.75 5.61
C LYS A 140 -7.21 -3.63 6.61
N LEU A 141 -6.84 -2.41 6.25
CA LEU A 141 -7.10 -1.19 7.01
C LEU A 141 -8.29 -0.45 6.40
N ASP A 142 -9.26 -0.07 7.24
CA ASP A 142 -10.37 0.79 6.82
C ASP A 142 -9.95 2.26 6.81
N THR A 143 -9.38 2.68 5.68
CA THR A 143 -8.88 4.04 5.43
C THR A 143 -9.97 5.07 5.13
N ARG A 144 -11.25 4.68 5.20
CA ARG A 144 -12.38 5.64 5.17
C ARG A 144 -12.49 6.41 6.49
N TYR A 145 -11.95 5.84 7.56
CA TYR A 145 -11.68 6.57 8.80
C TYR A 145 -10.47 7.49 8.62
N ARG A 146 -10.46 8.59 9.37
CA ARG A 146 -9.38 9.58 9.26
C ARG A 146 -8.08 8.96 9.73
N HIS A 147 -7.05 8.98 8.89
CA HIS A 147 -5.82 8.26 9.13
C HIS A 147 -4.57 8.95 8.56
N THR A 148 -3.41 8.51 9.04
CA THR A 148 -2.10 8.76 8.43
C THR A 148 -1.16 7.58 8.68
N ALA A 149 -0.14 7.44 7.84
CA ALA A 149 0.98 6.54 8.05
C ALA A 149 2.21 7.36 8.46
N LEU A 150 2.97 6.84 9.42
CA LEU A 150 4.12 7.48 10.04
C LEU A 150 5.35 6.56 9.95
N ASN A 151 6.50 7.13 9.61
CA ASN A 151 7.80 6.50 9.72
C ASN A 151 8.67 7.27 10.72
N LEU A 152 8.60 6.86 11.99
CA LEU A 152 9.40 7.46 13.07
C LEU A 152 10.73 6.72 13.27
N GLY A 153 11.00 5.70 12.45
CA GLY A 153 12.26 4.97 12.44
C GLY A 153 13.39 5.71 11.73
N SER A 154 14.55 5.07 11.70
CA SER A 154 15.75 5.53 10.97
C SER A 154 15.88 4.90 9.58
N ALA A 155 15.13 3.82 9.32
CA ALA A 155 15.11 3.13 8.03
C ALA A 155 13.86 3.50 7.24
N ASP A 156 13.93 3.35 5.92
CA ASP A 156 12.76 3.50 5.06
C ASP A 156 11.71 2.43 5.34
N ARG A 157 10.46 2.85 5.29
CA ARG A 157 9.28 1.99 5.40
C ARG A 157 8.69 1.79 4.01
N ILE A 158 8.54 0.55 3.57
CA ILE A 158 8.01 0.19 2.25
C ILE A 158 6.83 -0.76 2.44
N HIS A 159 5.68 -0.40 1.90
CA HIS A 159 4.50 -1.24 1.85
C HIS A 159 4.01 -1.38 0.40
N MET A 160 3.55 -2.58 0.04
CA MET A 160 2.69 -2.77 -1.12
C MET A 160 1.24 -2.48 -0.68
N VAL A 161 0.55 -1.63 -1.43
CA VAL A 161 -0.75 -1.06 -1.03
C VAL A 161 -1.76 -1.21 -2.15
N PHE A 162 -2.96 -1.68 -1.80
CA PHE A 162 -4.07 -1.88 -2.74
C PHE A 162 -5.31 -1.17 -2.23
N CYS A 163 -5.90 -0.28 -3.02
CA CYS A 163 -7.23 0.26 -2.80
C CYS A 163 -8.28 -0.74 -3.29
N LEU A 164 -9.33 -0.94 -2.50
CA LEU A 164 -10.36 -1.94 -2.80
C LEU A 164 -11.67 -1.29 -3.28
N THR A 165 -12.50 -2.06 -3.95
CA THR A 165 -13.88 -1.70 -4.33
C THR A 165 -14.93 -2.43 -3.49
N LYS A 166 -14.52 -3.45 -2.71
CA LYS A 166 -15.37 -4.32 -1.89
C LYS A 166 -14.91 -4.42 -0.42
#